data_AF-A0A428NSJ7-F1
#
_entry.id   AF-A0A428NSJ7-F1
#
_cell.length_a   1.000
_cell.length_b   1.000
_cell.length_c   1.000
_cell.angle_alpha   90.00
_cell.angle_beta   90.00
_cell.angle_gamma   90.00
#
_symmetry.space_group_name_H-M   'P 1'
#
loop_
_entity.id
_entity.type
_entity.pdbx_description
1 polymer ?
#
loop_
_entity_poly.entity_id
_entity_poly.type
_entity_poly.pdbx_seq_one_letter_code
_entity_poly.pdbx_strand_id
1 'polypeptide(L)'
;MEPNAHVSQHDDNDEINSDPLAAIKAQVQRDEERRRELELRRAQMTPEERAADMEKKARARHNKQRKAAKKEDLVEIALTGYLSEEQSAALLRQPFPPDATAFLRSLNGYLDTLGDIEVYRRMLGESIEDAKPFLLRSPELCKFALVDWRVPNSERIQERGPSLALDRLYKILLKEQGQDDRLDHVRAVARGHPMQRNLKRVQYWARKMLNEYEAAVERGEPLTDQTAPHVWASIVPKAPAWIDEIRRWGQAFGFVCYRSSEVEQRPTVARDRWLSVFEDAPSPGWPYTGSSNEFCGYRKGAHNTIMDGFVLGEYMNALWQPSCPVHGLPSEAQPSAFREHFKTVAASNLDSPRMSRNTFLVLHDDCVFPELDTYGLRFGEVGYGGYVTEDEIGEDGTPLLTYRDLPMFFVWAYDANWDPPNHPEDQAILIAKVKGCNCQGTFGRGYGGADEDGYQGRVKVRVHCLFTWLYYARHVRDNVIDLKDIWRIAQGMPNQVWDCGKDLYDQSQPTALP
;
A
#
# COMPACT_ATOMS: atom_id res chain seq x y z
N MET A 1 -41.15 85.28 29.93
CA MET A 1 -41.23 84.86 28.51
C MET A 1 -40.13 85.60 27.78
N GLU A 2 -39.46 84.92 26.84
CA GLU A 2 -38.22 85.32 26.13
C GLU A 2 -36.87 84.91 26.77
N PRO A 3 -35.83 84.68 25.94
CA PRO A 3 -35.02 83.46 25.96
C PRO A 3 -33.60 83.67 26.50
N ASN A 4 -32.95 82.57 26.91
CA ASN A 4 -31.52 82.58 27.21
C ASN A 4 -30.78 81.54 26.36
N ALA A 5 -29.81 82.05 25.61
CA ALA A 5 -28.92 81.32 24.72
C ALA A 5 -27.95 80.46 25.53
N HIS A 6 -27.90 79.15 25.22
CA HIS A 6 -26.78 78.30 25.58
C HIS A 6 -26.01 77.94 24.32
N VAL A 7 -24.78 78.45 24.27
CA VAL A 7 -23.77 78.25 23.23
C VAL A 7 -23.29 76.80 23.28
N SER A 8 -23.45 76.10 22.16
CA SER A 8 -22.87 74.80 21.87
C SER A 8 -21.40 74.98 21.49
N GLN A 9 -20.47 74.44 22.30
CA GLN A 9 -19.10 74.23 21.87
C GLN A 9 -19.04 72.86 21.17
N HIS A 10 -18.89 72.92 19.85
CA HIS A 10 -18.39 71.81 19.05
C HIS A 10 -16.91 71.60 19.44
N ASP A 11 -16.61 70.45 20.03
CA ASP A 11 -15.24 69.95 20.04
C ASP A 11 -14.91 69.44 18.64
N ASP A 12 -13.85 70.02 18.08
CA ASP A 12 -13.29 69.71 16.79
C ASP A 12 -12.89 68.24 16.70
N ASN A 13 -13.50 67.54 15.73
CA ASN A 13 -12.95 66.31 15.19
C ASN A 13 -11.63 66.65 14.47
N ASP A 14 -10.51 66.49 15.16
CA ASP A 14 -9.20 66.35 14.53
C ASP A 14 -9.20 65.05 13.71
N GLU A 15 -9.64 65.19 12.46
CA GLU A 15 -9.54 64.20 11.41
C GLU A 15 -8.04 63.97 11.13
N ILE A 16 -7.44 63.05 11.89
CA ILE A 16 -6.08 62.54 11.64
C ILE A 16 -6.11 61.81 10.30
N ASN A 17 -5.89 62.59 9.24
CA ASN A 17 -5.72 62.14 7.88
C ASN A 17 -4.32 61.50 7.75
N SER A 18 -4.12 60.36 8.43
CA SER A 18 -2.89 59.58 8.29
C SER A 18 -2.93 58.89 6.93
N ASP A 19 -2.17 59.41 5.97
CA ASP A 19 -1.99 58.80 4.65
C ASP A 19 -1.58 57.31 4.82
N PRO A 20 -2.47 56.35 4.52
CA PRO A 20 -2.20 54.92 4.70
C PRO A 20 -0.99 54.49 3.87
N LEU A 21 -0.72 55.18 2.76
CA LEU A 21 0.39 54.90 1.87
C LEU A 21 1.73 55.28 2.52
N ALA A 22 1.78 56.37 3.29
CA ALA A 22 2.97 56.78 4.02
C ALA A 22 3.32 55.78 5.14
N ALA A 23 2.31 55.28 5.85
CA ALA A 23 2.49 54.25 6.87
C ALA A 23 3.01 52.92 6.29
N ILE A 24 2.47 52.49 5.14
CA ILE A 24 2.94 51.29 4.44
C ILE A 24 4.39 51.46 3.96
N LYS A 25 4.73 52.60 3.36
CA LYS A 25 6.11 52.87 2.90
C LYS A 25 7.12 52.86 4.05
N ALA A 26 6.78 53.49 5.18
CA ALA A 26 7.62 53.48 6.38
C ALA A 26 7.79 52.05 6.93
N GLN A 27 6.74 51.23 6.87
CA GLN A 27 6.82 49.83 7.28
C GLN A 27 7.73 49.01 6.36
N VAL A 28 7.60 49.14 5.04
CA VAL A 28 8.47 48.48 4.06
C VAL A 28 9.93 48.87 4.27
N GLN A 29 10.22 50.16 4.49
CA GLN A 29 11.59 50.61 4.78
C GLN A 29 12.17 49.98 6.05
N ARG A 30 11.38 49.92 7.14
CA ARG A 30 11.82 49.28 8.39
C ARG A 30 12.08 47.79 8.22
N ASP A 31 11.26 47.11 7.42
CA ASP A 31 11.43 45.67 7.15
C ASP A 31 12.65 45.41 6.24
N GLU A 32 12.92 46.28 5.27
CA GLU A 32 14.14 46.24 4.44
C GLU A 32 15.41 46.48 5.26
N GLU A 33 15.40 47.48 6.15
CA GLU A 33 16.54 47.78 7.04
C GLU A 33 16.81 46.60 7.97
N ARG A 34 15.76 46.04 8.59
CA ARG A 34 15.87 44.82 9.41
C ARG A 34 16.40 43.63 8.60
N ARG A 35 16.01 43.49 7.33
CA ARG A 35 16.51 42.43 6.44
C ARG A 35 18.00 42.62 6.15
N ARG A 36 18.44 43.84 5.85
CA ARG A 36 19.87 44.17 5.63
C ARG A 36 20.71 43.94 6.87
N GLU A 37 20.22 44.33 8.04
CA GLU A 37 20.91 44.08 9.32
C GLU A 37 21.05 42.58 9.59
N LEU A 38 20.00 41.79 9.35
CA LEU A 38 20.03 40.33 9.45
C LEU A 38 21.00 39.68 8.46
N GLU A 39 21.08 40.19 7.23
CA GLU A 39 22.02 39.74 6.21
C GLU A 39 23.47 40.06 6.59
N LEU A 40 23.74 41.28 7.06
CA LEU A 40 25.06 41.69 7.54
C LEU A 40 25.51 40.84 8.74
N ARG A 41 24.60 40.63 9.71
CA ARG A 41 24.86 39.74 10.85
C ARG A 41 25.12 38.31 10.38
N ARG A 42 24.41 37.81 9.38
CA ARG A 42 24.64 36.48 8.79
C ARG A 42 25.98 36.38 8.05
N ALA A 43 26.42 37.44 7.39
CA ALA A 43 27.72 37.49 6.73
C ALA A 43 28.88 37.48 7.74
N GLN A 44 28.67 38.02 8.93
CA GLN A 44 29.67 38.05 10.01
C GLN A 44 29.71 36.76 10.85
N MET A 45 28.66 35.94 10.80
CA MET A 45 28.59 34.69 11.57
C MET A 45 29.53 33.61 10.99
N THR A 46 30.22 32.90 11.89
CA THR A 46 30.98 31.70 11.53
C THR A 46 30.06 30.63 10.93
N PRO A 47 30.58 29.64 10.18
CA PRO A 47 29.76 28.53 9.70
C PRO A 47 28.97 27.82 10.82
N GLU A 48 29.56 27.68 12.00
CA GLU A 48 28.91 27.07 13.18
C GLU A 48 27.79 27.94 13.74
N GLU A 49 28.02 29.25 13.88
CA GLU A 49 27.00 30.20 14.32
C GLU A 49 25.83 30.28 13.33
N ARG A 50 26.12 30.21 12.02
CA ARG A 50 25.09 30.14 10.98
C ARG A 50 24.28 28.86 11.09
N ALA A 51 24.92 27.72 11.31
CA ALA A 51 24.23 26.45 11.51
C ALA A 51 23.33 26.50 12.76
N ALA A 52 23.82 27.04 13.88
CA ALA A 52 23.05 27.21 15.11
C ALA A 52 21.86 28.19 14.95
N ASP A 53 22.03 29.32 14.25
CA ASP A 53 20.94 30.26 13.94
C ASP A 53 19.86 29.59 13.07
N MET A 54 20.28 28.82 12.06
CA MET A 54 19.38 28.07 11.19
C MET A 54 18.60 27.01 11.95
N GLU A 55 19.25 26.23 12.82
CA GLU A 55 18.59 25.26 13.67
C GLU A 55 17.60 25.93 14.64
N LYS A 56 18.02 27.03 15.29
CA LYS A 56 17.15 27.81 16.19
C LYS A 56 15.89 28.31 15.48
N LYS A 57 16.03 28.80 14.25
CA LYS A 57 14.90 29.25 13.41
C LYS A 57 14.01 28.08 13.00
N ALA A 58 14.58 26.95 12.57
CA ALA A 58 13.84 25.75 12.24
C ALA A 58 13.05 25.22 13.44
N ARG A 59 13.67 25.17 14.62
CA ARG A 59 13.02 24.80 15.89
C ARG A 59 11.87 25.74 16.26
N ALA A 60 12.06 27.05 16.10
CA ALA A 60 11.01 28.04 16.34
C ALA A 60 9.83 27.85 15.38
N ARG A 61 10.09 27.61 14.09
CA ARG A 61 9.05 27.31 13.08
C ARG A 61 8.30 26.03 13.43
N HIS A 62 9.01 24.94 13.72
CA HIS A 62 8.42 23.67 14.13
C HIS A 62 7.54 23.83 15.37
N ASN A 63 8.02 24.52 16.40
CA ASN A 63 7.23 24.79 17.61
C ASN A 63 5.99 25.65 17.33
N LYS A 64 6.07 26.62 16.41
CA LYS A 64 4.93 27.43 15.97
C LYS A 64 3.89 26.57 15.25
N GLN A 65 4.31 25.72 14.31
CA GLN A 65 3.43 24.78 13.60
C GLN A 65 2.77 23.79 14.58
N ARG A 66 3.54 23.20 15.50
CA ARG A 66 3.00 22.28 16.52
C ARG A 66 2.00 22.97 17.46
N LYS A 67 2.22 24.23 17.82
CA LYS A 67 1.27 25.01 18.61
C LYS A 67 0.01 25.34 17.83
N ALA A 68 0.12 25.62 16.52
CA ALA A 68 -1.04 25.85 15.66
C ALA A 68 -1.90 24.58 15.55
N ALA A 69 -1.28 23.42 15.26
CA ALA A 69 -1.97 22.14 15.19
C ALA A 69 -2.69 21.77 16.50
N LYS A 70 -2.13 22.15 17.67
CA LYS A 70 -2.78 21.91 18.97
C LYS A 70 -4.03 22.75 19.24
N LYS A 71 -4.26 23.82 18.49
CA LYS A 71 -5.47 24.65 18.65
C LYS A 71 -6.69 24.01 17.98
N GLU A 72 -6.46 23.08 17.08
CA GLU A 72 -7.49 22.32 16.39
C GLU A 72 -7.86 21.09 17.21
N ASP A 73 -9.11 20.64 17.09
CA ASP A 73 -9.52 19.36 17.66
C ASP A 73 -8.97 18.22 16.79
N LEU A 74 -7.69 17.90 17.01
CA LEU A 74 -6.98 16.85 16.26
C LEU A 74 -7.63 15.48 16.43
N VAL A 75 -8.37 15.25 17.52
CA VAL A 75 -9.11 14.00 17.74
C VAL A 75 -10.28 13.94 16.77
N GLU A 76 -11.06 15.01 16.68
CA GLU A 76 -12.18 15.04 15.75
C GLU A 76 -11.72 15.00 14.29
N ILE A 77 -10.71 15.81 13.92
CA ILE A 77 -10.16 15.83 12.55
C ILE A 77 -9.66 14.43 12.13
N ALA A 78 -8.99 13.71 13.03
CA ALA A 78 -8.51 12.36 12.74
C ALA A 78 -9.65 11.35 12.54
N LEU A 79 -10.79 11.52 13.22
CA LEU A 79 -11.94 10.64 13.10
C LEU A 79 -12.79 10.93 11.87
N THR A 80 -12.83 12.20 11.44
CA THR A 80 -13.74 12.65 10.38
C THR A 80 -13.04 12.96 9.06
N GLY A 81 -11.71 12.99 9.00
CA GLY A 81 -10.99 13.48 7.83
C GLY A 81 -9.53 13.09 7.74
N TYR A 82 -8.82 13.77 6.84
CA TYR A 82 -7.41 13.53 6.55
C TYR A 82 -6.54 14.45 7.41
N LEU A 83 -5.55 13.88 8.10
CA LEU A 83 -4.57 14.65 8.89
C LEU A 83 -3.45 15.16 7.99
N SER A 84 -3.02 16.41 8.17
CA SER A 84 -1.74 16.88 7.64
C SER A 84 -0.57 16.16 8.30
N GLU A 85 0.63 16.29 7.73
CA GLU A 85 1.85 15.76 8.34
C GLU A 85 2.09 16.38 9.73
N GLU A 86 1.93 17.69 9.87
CA GLU A 86 2.10 18.41 11.13
C GLU A 86 1.04 18.03 12.17
N GLN A 87 -0.21 17.84 11.74
CA GLN A 87 -1.29 17.37 12.61
C GLN A 87 -1.01 15.95 13.11
N SER A 88 -0.56 15.06 12.22
CA SER A 88 -0.14 13.70 12.57
C SER A 88 1.03 13.71 13.57
N ALA A 89 2.08 14.50 13.31
CA ALA A 89 3.23 14.63 14.19
C ALA A 89 2.84 15.24 15.56
N ALA A 90 1.95 16.23 15.58
CA ALA A 90 1.45 16.85 16.80
C ALA A 90 0.64 15.87 17.65
N LEU A 91 -0.22 15.06 17.02
CA LEU A 91 -1.05 14.05 17.67
C LEU A 91 -0.21 12.92 18.27
N LEU A 92 0.83 12.48 17.56
CA LEU A 92 1.83 11.53 18.02
C LEU A 92 2.85 12.15 19.00
N ARG A 93 2.76 13.47 19.24
CA ARG A 93 3.65 14.25 20.09
C ARG A 93 5.13 14.14 19.69
N GLN A 94 5.41 14.00 18.40
CA GLN A 94 6.77 13.89 17.89
C GLN A 94 7.61 15.14 18.24
N PRO A 95 8.91 14.95 18.55
CA PRO A 95 9.81 16.06 18.85
C PRO A 95 10.33 16.71 17.57
N PHE A 96 11.10 17.78 17.72
CA PHE A 96 11.84 18.37 16.62
C PHE A 96 12.90 17.34 16.12
N PRO A 97 13.05 17.09 14.81
CA PRO A 97 13.87 15.96 14.33
C PRO A 97 15.33 15.92 14.81
N PRO A 98 16.04 17.06 14.96
CA PRO A 98 17.36 17.08 15.61
C PRO A 98 17.38 16.56 17.05
N ASP A 99 16.34 16.84 17.84
CA ASP A 99 16.25 16.31 19.23
C ASP A 99 16.03 14.80 19.21
N ALA A 100 15.17 14.32 18.32
CA ALA A 100 14.95 12.89 18.11
C ALA A 100 16.23 12.19 17.66
N THR A 101 17.01 12.83 16.79
CA THR A 101 18.30 12.32 16.30
C THR A 101 19.35 12.26 17.40
N ALA A 102 19.49 13.33 18.19
CA ALA A 102 20.39 13.36 19.33
C ALA A 102 20.03 12.29 20.37
N PHE A 103 18.73 12.11 20.64
CA PHE A 103 18.27 11.05 21.54
C PHE A 103 18.50 9.66 20.96
N LEU A 104 18.18 9.43 19.69
CA LEU A 104 18.43 8.16 18.98
C LEU A 104 19.90 7.73 19.09
N ARG A 105 20.84 8.67 18.90
CA ARG A 105 22.28 8.45 19.05
C ARG A 105 22.72 8.06 20.47
N SER A 106 21.91 8.39 21.48
CA SER A 106 22.18 8.05 22.88
C SER A 106 21.66 6.67 23.29
N LEU A 107 20.91 5.99 22.41
CA LEU A 107 20.31 4.68 22.71
C LEU A 107 21.28 3.53 22.42
N ASN A 108 21.24 2.50 23.26
CA ASN A 108 21.98 1.27 23.03
C ASN A 108 21.60 0.64 21.68
N GLY A 109 22.58 0.08 20.97
CA GLY A 109 22.39 -0.55 19.66
C GLY A 109 22.36 0.42 18.47
N TYR A 110 22.42 1.73 18.69
CA TYR A 110 22.58 2.71 17.62
C TYR A 110 23.94 2.55 16.93
N LEU A 111 23.97 2.71 15.60
CA LEU A 111 25.17 2.76 14.78
C LEU A 111 25.17 4.08 14.00
N ASP A 112 26.34 4.70 13.81
CA ASP A 112 26.45 5.95 13.03
C ASP A 112 25.95 5.81 11.59
N THR A 113 26.03 4.59 11.03
CA THR A 113 25.48 4.24 9.72
C THR A 113 23.95 4.34 9.64
N LEU A 114 23.25 4.43 10.79
CA LEU A 114 21.80 4.64 10.84
C LEU A 114 21.39 6.07 10.47
N GLY A 115 22.33 7.02 10.45
CA GLY A 115 22.06 8.41 10.07
C GLY A 115 21.21 9.16 11.09
N ASP A 116 20.46 10.15 10.61
CA ASP A 116 19.53 10.90 11.45
C ASP A 116 18.18 10.18 11.62
N ILE A 117 17.27 10.74 12.42
CA ILE A 117 15.95 10.13 12.64
C ILE A 117 15.15 9.94 11.35
N GLU A 118 15.34 10.82 10.35
CA GLU A 118 14.61 10.71 9.09
C GLU A 118 15.16 9.55 8.27
N VAL A 119 16.48 9.43 8.14
CA VAL A 119 17.14 8.28 7.50
C VAL A 119 16.78 6.98 8.24
N TYR A 120 16.77 6.99 9.57
CA TYR A 120 16.41 5.82 10.36
C TYR A 120 14.95 5.38 10.15
N ARG A 121 13.99 6.32 10.25
CA ARG A 121 12.56 6.05 9.99
C ARG A 121 12.34 5.53 8.57
N ARG A 122 13.07 6.10 7.63
CA ARG A 122 13.07 5.70 6.23
C ARG A 122 13.53 4.26 6.06
N MET A 123 14.69 3.89 6.60
CA MET A 123 15.20 2.51 6.54
C MET A 123 14.29 1.47 7.21
N LEU A 124 13.49 1.87 8.20
CA LEU A 124 12.52 0.99 8.83
C LEU A 124 11.19 0.90 8.06
N GLY A 125 10.89 1.86 7.18
CA GLY A 125 9.57 2.07 6.61
C GLY A 125 9.46 2.11 5.07
N GLU A 126 10.57 2.17 4.33
CA GLU A 126 10.58 2.47 2.89
C GLU A 126 9.98 1.40 1.97
N SER A 127 9.87 0.14 2.40
CA SER A 127 9.25 -0.90 1.57
C SER A 127 8.80 -2.12 2.38
N ILE A 128 7.87 -2.91 1.83
CA ILE A 128 7.53 -4.25 2.31
C ILE A 128 8.77 -5.15 2.35
N GLU A 129 9.68 -4.96 1.39
CA GLU A 129 10.83 -5.83 1.14
C GLU A 129 12.08 -5.41 1.89
N ASP A 130 12.32 -4.10 1.96
CA ASP A 130 13.53 -3.51 2.56
C ASP A 130 13.27 -2.89 3.93
N ALA A 131 12.14 -3.20 4.58
CA ALA A 131 12.05 -2.92 5.98
C ALA A 131 13.22 -3.65 6.65
N LYS A 132 14.09 -2.89 7.32
CA LYS A 132 15.20 -3.45 8.08
C LYS A 132 14.87 -3.50 9.59
N PRO A 133 13.83 -4.21 10.08
CA PRO A 133 13.59 -4.33 11.51
C PRO A 133 14.78 -4.86 12.31
N PHE A 134 15.71 -5.58 11.67
CA PHE A 134 16.98 -5.93 12.31
C PHE A 134 17.82 -4.71 12.74
N LEU A 135 17.51 -3.49 12.28
CA LEU A 135 18.08 -2.22 12.79
C LEU A 135 17.45 -1.79 14.14
N LEU A 136 16.41 -2.46 14.62
CA LEU A 136 15.89 -2.34 15.98
C LEU A 136 16.75 -3.22 16.91
N ARG A 137 18.05 -2.92 16.97
CA ARG A 137 19.09 -3.81 17.51
C ARG A 137 19.07 -4.02 19.02
N SER A 138 18.17 -3.34 19.72
CA SER A 138 18.08 -3.34 21.18
C SER A 138 16.65 -3.14 21.65
N PRO A 139 16.35 -3.50 22.91
CA PRO A 139 15.10 -3.14 23.57
C PRO A 139 14.83 -1.63 23.54
N GLU A 140 15.85 -0.79 23.69
CA GLU A 140 15.72 0.67 23.65
C GLU A 140 15.26 1.18 22.29
N LEU A 141 15.85 0.70 21.19
CA LEU A 141 15.43 1.10 19.85
C LEU A 141 14.00 0.64 19.55
N CYS A 142 13.62 -0.56 20.00
CA CYS A 142 12.24 -1.04 19.91
C CYS A 142 11.27 -0.13 20.67
N LYS A 143 11.58 0.17 21.94
CA LYS A 143 10.75 1.05 22.77
C LYS A 143 10.64 2.45 22.18
N PHE A 144 11.71 2.98 21.60
CA PHE A 144 11.71 4.30 20.96
C PHE A 144 10.73 4.38 19.76
N ALA A 145 10.69 3.32 18.94
CA ALA A 145 9.70 3.20 17.86
C ALA A 145 8.26 3.05 18.40
N LEU A 146 8.08 2.25 19.46
CA LEU A 146 6.79 2.02 20.09
C LEU A 146 6.22 3.27 20.75
N VAL A 147 7.06 4.18 21.25
CA VAL A 147 6.65 5.49 21.76
C VAL A 147 6.56 6.56 20.67
N ASP A 148 6.35 6.18 19.43
CA ASP A 148 6.12 7.10 18.31
C ASP A 148 7.28 8.10 18.09
N TRP A 149 8.52 7.67 18.37
CA TRP A 149 9.74 8.50 18.30
C TRP A 149 9.77 9.67 19.31
N ARG A 150 8.98 9.59 20.39
CA ARG A 150 8.98 10.61 21.44
C ARG A 150 10.27 10.58 22.25
N VAL A 151 10.77 11.77 22.56
CA VAL A 151 11.95 11.98 23.39
C VAL A 151 11.52 12.32 24.83
N PRO A 152 12.07 11.65 25.86
CA PRO A 152 11.82 12.02 27.25
C PRO A 152 12.30 13.44 27.58
N ASN A 153 11.73 14.07 28.60
CA ASN A 153 12.19 15.39 29.05
C ASN A 153 13.69 15.35 29.42
N SER A 154 14.44 16.39 29.05
CA SER A 154 15.88 16.50 29.29
C SER A 154 16.26 16.31 30.76
N GLU A 155 15.50 16.88 31.69
CA GLU A 155 15.68 16.70 33.14
C GLU A 155 15.66 15.21 33.54
N ARG A 156 14.72 14.43 32.98
CA ARG A 156 14.63 12.99 33.27
C ARG A 156 15.79 12.20 32.68
N ILE A 157 16.30 12.62 31.53
CA ILE A 157 17.48 12.01 30.90
C ILE A 157 18.71 12.29 31.76
N GLN A 158 18.87 13.52 32.27
CA GLN A 158 19.97 13.88 33.16
C GLN A 158 19.92 13.13 34.50
N GLU A 159 18.73 12.99 35.09
CA GLU A 159 18.55 12.32 36.38
C GLU A 159 18.79 10.80 36.36
N ARG A 160 18.37 10.12 35.28
CA ARG A 160 18.26 8.65 35.25
C ARG A 160 19.01 7.99 34.09
N GLY A 161 19.53 8.78 33.16
CA GLY A 161 20.04 8.29 31.89
C GLY A 161 18.93 8.04 30.85
N PRO A 162 19.31 7.90 29.57
CA PRO A 162 18.39 7.80 28.44
C PRO A 162 17.51 6.55 28.48
N SER A 163 18.07 5.37 28.79
CA SER A 163 17.32 4.10 28.80
C SER A 163 16.20 4.08 29.84
N LEU A 164 16.48 4.47 31.10
CA LEU A 164 15.47 4.49 32.16
C LEU A 164 14.39 5.56 31.92
N ALA A 165 14.76 6.70 31.31
CA ALA A 165 13.81 7.73 30.92
C ALA A 165 12.86 7.24 29.82
N LEU A 166 13.38 6.49 28.84
CA LEU A 166 12.60 5.86 27.78
C LEU A 166 11.66 4.77 28.31
N ASP A 167 12.13 3.90 29.20
CA ASP A 167 11.31 2.87 29.85
C ASP A 167 10.10 3.46 30.55
N ARG A 168 10.30 4.60 31.24
CA ARG A 168 9.20 5.31 31.90
C ARG A 168 8.20 5.84 30.87
N LEU A 169 8.67 6.40 29.77
CA LEU A 169 7.82 6.92 28.71
C LEU A 169 6.99 5.81 28.05
N TYR A 170 7.61 4.65 27.82
CA TYR A 170 6.96 3.45 27.29
C TYR A 170 5.89 2.92 28.24
N LYS A 171 6.17 2.82 29.54
CA LYS A 171 5.18 2.44 30.56
C LYS A 171 3.99 3.40 30.62
N ILE A 172 4.24 4.70 30.47
CA ILE A 172 3.18 5.71 30.40
C ILE A 172 2.31 5.49 29.17
N LEU A 173 2.90 5.23 28.00
CA LEU A 173 2.13 4.94 26.78
C LEU A 173 1.24 3.71 26.97
N LEU A 174 1.77 2.59 27.49
CA LEU A 174 0.97 1.39 27.72
C LEU A 174 -0.23 1.66 28.63
N LYS A 175 -0.04 2.50 29.66
CA LYS A 175 -1.13 2.93 30.55
C LYS A 175 -2.15 3.80 29.82
N GLU A 176 -1.70 4.77 29.02
CA GLU A 176 -2.60 5.62 28.22
C GLU A 176 -3.45 4.77 27.25
N GLN A 177 -2.85 3.78 26.59
CA GLN A 177 -3.55 2.91 25.64
C GLN A 177 -4.61 2.03 26.28
N GLY A 178 -4.40 1.59 27.53
CA GLY A 178 -5.40 0.83 28.27
C GLY A 178 -6.51 1.67 28.92
N GLN A 179 -6.45 2.99 28.82
CA GLN A 179 -7.41 3.90 29.48
C GLN A 179 -8.30 4.68 28.51
N ASP A 180 -7.83 4.92 27.28
CA ASP A 180 -8.52 5.77 26.31
C ASP A 180 -8.47 5.16 24.90
N ASP A 181 -9.45 4.31 24.62
CA ASP A 181 -9.62 3.65 23.32
C ASP A 181 -9.77 4.66 22.18
N ARG A 182 -10.42 5.81 22.46
CA ARG A 182 -10.66 6.85 21.45
C ARG A 182 -9.33 7.49 21.04
N LEU A 183 -8.50 7.86 22.01
CA LEU A 183 -7.19 8.45 21.72
C LEU A 183 -6.24 7.46 21.05
N ASP A 184 -6.26 6.18 21.44
CA ASP A 184 -5.43 5.17 20.77
C ASP A 184 -5.88 4.92 19.33
N HIS A 185 -7.19 4.86 19.08
CA HIS A 185 -7.75 4.77 17.73
C HIS A 185 -7.28 5.94 16.85
N VAL A 186 -7.39 7.16 17.36
CA VAL A 186 -6.94 8.37 16.67
C VAL A 186 -5.43 8.36 16.39
N ARG A 187 -4.61 7.92 17.36
CA ARG A 187 -3.16 7.75 17.13
C ARG A 187 -2.88 6.67 16.10
N ALA A 188 -3.66 5.59 16.06
CA ALA A 188 -3.56 4.56 15.04
C ALA A 188 -3.84 5.10 13.63
N VAL A 189 -4.83 5.99 13.48
CA VAL A 189 -5.08 6.72 12.22
C VAL A 189 -3.85 7.55 11.84
N ALA A 190 -3.31 8.35 12.77
CA ALA A 190 -2.12 9.17 12.50
C ALA A 190 -0.90 8.33 12.10
N ARG A 191 -0.67 7.17 12.71
CA ARG A 191 0.42 6.23 12.35
C ARG A 191 0.26 5.64 10.95
N GLY A 192 -0.97 5.57 10.44
CA GLY A 192 -1.29 5.11 9.09
C GLY A 192 -1.09 6.17 8.01
N HIS A 193 -0.82 7.43 8.38
CA HIS A 193 -0.61 8.51 7.44
C HIS A 193 0.61 8.23 6.54
N PRO A 194 0.54 8.45 5.21
CA PRO A 194 1.62 8.13 4.27
C PRO A 194 2.98 8.75 4.64
N MET A 195 2.99 10.01 5.11
CA MET A 195 4.23 10.69 5.52
C MET A 195 4.84 10.15 6.81
N GLN A 196 4.12 9.31 7.56
CA GLN A 196 4.67 8.64 8.75
C GLN A 196 5.49 7.39 8.41
N ARG A 197 5.78 7.14 7.12
CA ARG A 197 6.66 6.07 6.62
C ARG A 197 6.35 4.71 7.25
N ASN A 198 5.10 4.28 7.16
CA ASN A 198 4.65 2.99 7.67
C ASN A 198 4.90 2.78 9.19
N LEU A 199 4.83 3.83 10.01
CA LEU A 199 5.06 3.74 11.46
C LEU A 199 4.25 2.62 12.13
N LYS A 200 3.00 2.39 11.72
CA LYS A 200 2.19 1.27 12.21
C LYS A 200 2.90 -0.09 12.06
N ARG A 201 3.54 -0.32 10.91
CA ARG A 201 4.31 -1.54 10.62
C ARG A 201 5.61 -1.60 11.41
N VAL A 202 6.31 -0.47 11.54
CA VAL A 202 7.51 -0.37 12.38
C VAL A 202 7.17 -0.74 13.83
N GLN A 203 6.03 -0.28 14.36
CA GLN A 203 5.58 -0.61 15.71
C GLN A 203 5.20 -2.08 15.87
N TYR A 204 4.56 -2.67 14.86
CA TYR A 204 4.30 -4.10 14.84
C TYR A 204 5.61 -4.91 15.00
N TRP A 205 6.62 -4.60 14.19
CA TRP A 205 7.91 -5.30 14.27
C TRP A 205 8.70 -4.98 15.54
N ALA A 206 8.69 -3.73 15.99
CA ALA A 206 9.31 -3.35 17.26
C ALA A 206 8.68 -4.08 18.44
N ARG A 207 7.37 -4.37 18.41
CA ARG A 207 6.71 -5.20 19.41
C ARG A 207 7.23 -6.63 19.42
N LYS A 208 7.27 -7.27 18.24
CA LYS A 208 7.74 -8.65 18.08
C LYS A 208 9.21 -8.78 18.50
N MET A 209 10.08 -7.88 18.02
CA MET A 209 11.49 -7.83 18.40
C MET A 209 11.66 -7.62 19.91
N LEU A 210 10.91 -6.68 20.51
CA LEU A 210 10.99 -6.42 21.95
C LEU A 210 10.60 -7.64 22.79
N ASN A 211 9.51 -8.33 22.43
CA ASN A 211 9.08 -9.53 23.14
C ASN A 211 10.15 -10.62 23.11
N GLU A 212 10.81 -10.83 21.96
CA GLU A 212 11.89 -11.81 21.84
C GLU A 212 13.14 -11.40 22.62
N TYR A 213 13.47 -10.11 22.66
CA TYR A 213 14.56 -9.62 23.51
C TYR A 213 14.26 -9.80 25.00
N GLU A 214 13.05 -9.48 25.44
CA GLU A 214 12.62 -9.68 26.83
C GLU A 214 12.65 -11.17 27.19
N ALA A 215 12.16 -12.04 26.31
CA ALA A 215 12.23 -13.49 26.49
C ALA A 215 13.68 -14.02 26.51
N ALA A 216 14.59 -13.48 25.69
CA ALA A 216 16.01 -13.83 25.72
C ALA A 216 16.66 -13.45 27.05
N VAL A 217 16.36 -12.25 27.57
CA VAL A 217 16.82 -11.81 28.89
C VAL A 217 16.28 -12.72 30.00
N GLU A 218 15.01 -13.11 29.94
CA GLU A 218 14.41 -14.06 30.89
C GLU A 218 15.08 -15.44 30.85
N ARG A 219 15.53 -15.89 29.66
CA ARG A 219 16.33 -17.12 29.50
C ARG A 219 17.79 -16.97 29.94
N GLY A 220 18.24 -15.77 30.30
CA GLY A 220 19.64 -15.49 30.66
C GLY A 220 20.58 -15.45 29.45
N GLU A 221 20.05 -15.29 28.23
CA GLU A 221 20.83 -15.17 27.01
C GLU A 221 21.41 -13.75 26.88
N PRO A 222 22.72 -13.59 26.61
CA PRO A 222 23.31 -12.27 26.42
C PRO A 222 22.81 -11.63 25.11
N LEU A 223 22.42 -10.36 25.19
CA LEU A 223 22.11 -9.55 24.01
C LEU A 223 23.43 -9.08 23.37
N THR A 224 23.77 -9.66 22.22
CA THR A 224 24.97 -9.36 21.43
C THR A 224 24.59 -8.68 20.11
N ASP A 225 25.59 -8.21 19.36
CA ASP A 225 25.38 -7.65 18.02
C ASP A 225 24.69 -8.61 17.04
N GLN A 226 24.80 -9.93 17.30
CA GLN A 226 24.17 -10.97 16.51
C GLN A 226 22.74 -11.29 16.96
N THR A 227 22.31 -10.85 18.14
CA THR A 227 20.96 -11.17 18.64
C THR A 227 19.89 -10.57 17.73
N ALA A 228 20.07 -9.35 17.23
CA ALA A 228 19.08 -8.71 16.35
C ALA A 228 18.87 -9.47 15.02
N PRO A 229 19.92 -9.85 14.25
CA PRO A 229 19.76 -10.75 13.11
C PRO A 229 19.09 -12.08 13.43
N HIS A 230 19.44 -12.72 14.55
CA HIS A 230 18.86 -14.02 14.94
C HIS A 230 17.38 -13.90 15.32
N VAL A 231 17.03 -12.90 16.13
CA VAL A 231 15.63 -12.59 16.49
C VAL A 231 14.84 -12.24 15.23
N TRP A 232 15.40 -11.41 14.35
CA TRP A 232 14.75 -11.12 13.09
C TRP A 232 14.52 -12.39 12.28
N ALA A 233 15.51 -13.26 12.14
CA ALA A 233 15.37 -14.53 11.42
C ALA A 233 14.33 -15.49 12.04
N SER A 234 14.03 -15.38 13.35
CA SER A 234 13.01 -16.20 14.01
C SER A 234 11.59 -15.66 13.83
N ILE A 235 11.41 -14.34 13.73
CA ILE A 235 10.09 -13.69 13.64
C ILE A 235 9.72 -13.20 12.24
N VAL A 236 10.71 -13.01 11.36
CA VAL A 236 10.50 -12.53 10.00
C VAL A 236 9.61 -13.53 9.28
N PRO A 237 8.70 -13.05 8.42
CA PRO A 237 7.93 -13.96 7.66
C PRO A 237 8.80 -14.77 6.73
N LYS A 238 8.71 -16.09 6.85
CA LYS A 238 9.36 -16.97 5.89
C LYS A 238 8.60 -16.84 4.58
N ALA A 239 9.35 -16.69 3.48
CA ALA A 239 8.79 -16.90 2.17
C ALA A 239 8.08 -18.27 2.17
N PRO A 240 6.85 -18.34 1.64
CA PRO A 240 6.20 -19.63 1.48
C PRO A 240 7.12 -20.61 0.74
N ALA A 241 7.19 -21.86 1.19
CA ALA A 241 8.07 -22.90 0.61
C ALA A 241 7.88 -23.09 -0.91
N TRP A 242 6.73 -22.65 -1.38
CA TRP A 242 6.24 -22.69 -2.73
C TRP A 242 6.94 -21.64 -3.62
N ILE A 243 7.35 -20.49 -3.08
CA ILE A 243 8.18 -19.49 -3.80
C ILE A 243 9.56 -20.09 -4.08
N ASP A 244 10.14 -20.75 -3.08
CA ASP A 244 11.40 -21.48 -3.24
C ASP A 244 11.30 -22.62 -4.24
N GLU A 245 10.16 -23.32 -4.30
CA GLU A 245 9.89 -24.33 -5.33
C GLU A 245 9.99 -23.68 -6.72
N ILE A 246 9.27 -22.58 -6.95
CA ILE A 246 9.25 -21.88 -8.24
C ILE A 246 10.66 -21.45 -8.64
N ARG A 247 11.37 -20.79 -7.72
CA ARG A 247 12.76 -20.35 -7.94
C ARG A 247 13.68 -21.51 -8.26
N ARG A 248 13.56 -22.64 -7.55
CA ARG A 248 14.40 -23.83 -7.74
C ARG A 248 14.23 -24.43 -9.12
N TRP A 249 13.01 -24.48 -9.64
CA TRP A 249 12.76 -25.09 -10.94
C TRP A 249 13.18 -24.21 -12.10
N GLY A 250 13.19 -22.89 -11.92
CA GLY A 250 13.53 -21.95 -13.00
C GLY A 250 12.63 -22.09 -14.24
N GLN A 251 11.46 -22.72 -14.08
CA GLN A 251 10.50 -22.99 -15.14
C GLN A 251 9.35 -22.01 -15.05
N ALA A 252 8.70 -21.77 -16.19
CA ALA A 252 7.49 -20.97 -16.28
C ALA A 252 6.30 -21.64 -15.56
N PHE A 253 5.92 -21.13 -14.41
CA PHE A 253 4.61 -21.33 -13.80
C PHE A 253 3.61 -20.39 -14.44
N GLY A 254 2.33 -20.74 -14.45
CA GLY A 254 1.38 -19.86 -15.11
C GLY A 254 0.00 -20.41 -15.37
N PHE A 255 -0.76 -19.63 -16.13
CA PHE A 255 -2.13 -19.93 -16.52
C PHE A 255 -2.33 -19.74 -18.02
N VAL A 256 -3.23 -20.54 -18.57
CA VAL A 256 -3.80 -20.25 -19.88
C VAL A 256 -4.84 -19.14 -19.70
N CYS A 257 -4.79 -18.13 -20.55
CA CYS A 257 -5.65 -16.95 -20.48
C CYS A 257 -6.49 -16.82 -21.74
N TYR A 258 -7.72 -16.35 -21.59
CA TYR A 258 -8.66 -16.11 -22.67
C TYR A 258 -9.21 -14.69 -22.58
N ARG A 259 -9.46 -14.10 -23.76
CA ARG A 259 -10.37 -12.96 -23.91
C ARG A 259 -11.70 -13.52 -24.40
N SER A 260 -12.80 -13.08 -23.81
CA SER A 260 -14.11 -13.46 -24.32
C SER A 260 -14.41 -12.76 -25.64
N SER A 261 -15.35 -13.31 -26.40
CA SER A 261 -15.84 -12.66 -27.62
C SER A 261 -16.48 -11.29 -27.36
N GLU A 262 -17.08 -11.12 -26.19
CA GLU A 262 -17.76 -9.91 -25.72
C GLU A 262 -16.75 -8.82 -25.40
N VAL A 263 -15.63 -9.18 -24.74
CA VAL A 263 -14.51 -8.26 -24.52
C VAL A 263 -13.95 -7.78 -25.85
N GLU A 264 -13.78 -8.65 -26.84
CA GLU A 264 -13.26 -8.23 -28.14
C GLU A 264 -14.22 -7.33 -28.95
N GLN A 265 -15.50 -7.25 -28.56
CA GLN A 265 -16.44 -6.31 -29.15
C GLN A 265 -16.36 -4.91 -28.53
N ARG A 266 -15.68 -4.77 -27.38
CA ARG A 266 -15.44 -3.47 -26.74
C ARG A 266 -14.49 -2.61 -27.60
N PRO A 267 -14.55 -1.27 -27.45
CA PRO A 267 -13.61 -0.38 -28.12
C PRO A 267 -12.15 -0.79 -27.84
N THR A 268 -11.30 -0.81 -28.87
CA THR A 268 -9.87 -1.18 -28.74
C THR A 268 -9.19 -0.40 -27.63
N VAL A 269 -9.47 0.90 -27.54
CA VAL A 269 -8.91 1.78 -26.51
C VAL A 269 -9.23 1.33 -25.09
N ALA A 270 -10.44 0.82 -24.84
CA ALA A 270 -10.84 0.34 -23.51
C ALA A 270 -10.08 -0.93 -23.13
N ARG A 271 -9.96 -1.86 -24.09
CA ARG A 271 -9.20 -3.10 -23.93
C ARG A 271 -7.74 -2.81 -23.65
N ASP A 272 -7.13 -1.92 -24.44
CA ASP A 272 -5.72 -1.55 -24.29
C ASP A 272 -5.47 -0.84 -22.95
N ARG A 273 -6.38 0.05 -22.53
CA ARG A 273 -6.33 0.70 -21.20
C ARG A 273 -6.50 -0.28 -20.04
N TRP A 274 -7.32 -1.30 -20.21
CA TRP A 274 -7.46 -2.35 -19.20
C TRP A 274 -6.22 -3.26 -19.16
N LEU A 275 -5.71 -3.65 -20.34
CA LEU A 275 -4.50 -4.47 -20.46
C LEU A 275 -3.24 -3.74 -19.99
N SER A 276 -3.18 -2.41 -20.12
CA SER A 276 -2.04 -1.64 -19.60
C SER A 276 -1.90 -1.71 -18.08
N VAL A 277 -2.97 -2.06 -17.35
CA VAL A 277 -2.93 -2.39 -15.91
C VAL A 277 -2.05 -3.62 -15.66
N PHE A 278 -2.01 -4.52 -16.63
CA PHE A 278 -1.24 -5.75 -16.58
C PHE A 278 0.14 -5.62 -17.20
N GLU A 279 0.30 -4.79 -18.22
CA GLU A 279 1.58 -4.67 -18.93
C GLU A 279 2.57 -3.76 -18.19
N ASP A 280 2.10 -3.01 -17.18
CA ASP A 280 2.91 -2.03 -16.46
C ASP A 280 3.58 -1.12 -17.49
N ALA A 281 2.74 -0.43 -18.29
CA ALA A 281 3.18 0.43 -19.37
C ALA A 281 4.40 1.25 -18.89
N PRO A 282 5.47 1.30 -19.71
CA PRO A 282 6.78 1.72 -19.25
C PRO A 282 6.67 3.07 -18.56
N SER A 283 7.23 3.19 -17.35
CA SER A 283 7.56 4.51 -16.80
C SER A 283 8.29 5.29 -17.90
N PRO A 284 7.95 6.56 -18.14
CA PRO A 284 8.59 7.37 -19.16
C PRO A 284 10.11 7.31 -19.00
N GLY A 285 10.81 6.69 -19.96
CA GLY A 285 12.28 6.56 -19.95
C GLY A 285 12.85 5.14 -19.79
N TRP A 286 12.04 4.12 -19.52
CA TRP A 286 12.49 2.71 -19.62
C TRP A 286 12.11 2.14 -21.00
N PRO A 287 13.07 1.69 -21.82
CA PRO A 287 12.77 1.11 -23.13
C PRO A 287 11.94 -0.16 -22.94
N TYR A 288 10.72 -0.13 -23.46
CA TYR A 288 9.81 -1.27 -23.52
C TYR A 288 10.44 -2.37 -24.37
N THR A 289 10.80 -3.51 -23.75
CA THR A 289 11.34 -4.69 -24.45
C THR A 289 10.36 -5.86 -24.52
N GLY A 290 9.17 -5.74 -23.92
CA GLY A 290 8.22 -6.85 -23.78
C GLY A 290 7.17 -6.89 -24.89
N SER A 291 6.66 -8.07 -25.20
CA SER A 291 5.45 -8.24 -26.01
C SER A 291 4.21 -7.81 -25.20
N SER A 292 3.18 -7.28 -25.87
CA SER A 292 1.89 -6.81 -25.31
C SER A 292 0.98 -7.92 -24.73
N ASN A 293 1.59 -8.81 -23.95
CA ASN A 293 1.01 -10.02 -23.36
C ASN A 293 1.81 -10.47 -22.11
N GLU A 294 2.86 -9.74 -21.73
CA GLU A 294 3.71 -10.01 -20.58
C GLU A 294 3.13 -9.30 -19.37
N PHE A 295 2.38 -10.05 -18.57
CA PHE A 295 1.69 -9.57 -17.40
C PHE A 295 2.61 -9.07 -16.24
N CYS A 296 3.25 -7.91 -16.41
CA CYS A 296 4.12 -7.25 -15.44
C CYS A 296 3.42 -6.75 -14.16
N GLY A 297 2.15 -6.34 -14.21
CA GLY A 297 1.36 -5.87 -13.06
C GLY A 297 1.18 -6.91 -11.95
N TYR A 298 1.27 -8.20 -12.32
CA TYR A 298 1.33 -9.31 -11.36
C TYR A 298 2.61 -9.33 -10.53
N ARG A 299 3.75 -8.93 -11.12
CA ARG A 299 5.06 -8.90 -10.44
C ARG A 299 5.01 -7.95 -9.26
N LYS A 300 4.44 -6.75 -9.47
CA LYS A 300 4.21 -5.75 -8.43
C LYS A 300 3.14 -6.18 -7.41
N GLY A 301 2.09 -6.88 -7.83
CA GLY A 301 1.06 -7.40 -6.92
C GLY A 301 1.60 -8.43 -5.92
N ALA A 302 2.35 -9.42 -6.39
CA ALA A 302 2.99 -10.43 -5.55
C ALA A 302 4.07 -9.81 -4.63
N HIS A 303 4.92 -8.93 -5.18
CA HIS A 303 5.91 -8.12 -4.45
C HIS A 303 5.30 -7.41 -3.24
N ASN A 304 4.12 -6.81 -3.39
CA ASN A 304 3.45 -6.08 -2.31
C ASN A 304 2.65 -6.96 -1.33
N THR A 305 2.44 -8.24 -1.64
CA THR A 305 1.52 -9.10 -0.86
C THR A 305 2.18 -10.32 -0.25
N ILE A 306 3.38 -10.71 -0.69
CA ILE A 306 4.11 -11.87 -0.17
C ILE A 306 5.58 -11.51 0.03
N MET A 307 6.17 -11.98 1.12
CA MET A 307 7.63 -11.97 1.25
C MET A 307 8.27 -12.74 0.11
N ASP A 308 9.27 -12.13 -0.52
CA ASP A 308 9.97 -12.63 -1.71
C ASP A 308 9.05 -12.83 -2.94
N GLY A 309 7.85 -12.23 -2.94
CA GLY A 309 6.91 -12.30 -4.05
C GLY A 309 7.46 -11.69 -5.35
N PHE A 310 8.41 -10.75 -5.26
CA PHE A 310 9.10 -10.19 -6.42
C PHE A 310 9.84 -11.25 -7.26
N VAL A 311 10.34 -12.30 -6.62
CA VAL A 311 11.06 -13.42 -7.27
C VAL A 311 10.17 -14.14 -8.28
N LEU A 312 8.85 -14.09 -8.10
CA LEU A 312 7.90 -14.73 -8.99
C LEU A 312 7.89 -14.10 -10.38
N GLY A 313 8.31 -12.83 -10.52
CA GLY A 313 8.20 -12.13 -11.80
C GLY A 313 8.97 -12.77 -12.95
N GLU A 314 10.08 -13.44 -12.65
CA GLU A 314 10.93 -14.12 -13.64
C GLU A 314 10.40 -15.51 -14.04
N TYR A 315 9.50 -16.08 -13.24
CA TYR A 315 9.05 -17.45 -13.38
C TYR A 315 7.55 -17.57 -13.66
N MET A 316 6.85 -16.44 -13.77
CA MET A 316 5.41 -16.41 -14.05
C MET A 316 5.14 -16.05 -15.50
N ASN A 317 4.40 -16.92 -16.17
CA ASN A 317 3.92 -16.76 -17.52
C ASN A 317 2.40 -16.78 -17.54
N ALA A 318 1.83 -16.15 -18.56
CA ALA A 318 0.45 -16.39 -18.89
C ALA A 318 0.29 -16.50 -20.40
N LEU A 319 -0.29 -17.63 -20.79
CA LEU A 319 -0.38 -18.05 -22.18
C LEU A 319 -1.74 -17.63 -22.72
N TRP A 320 -1.78 -16.47 -23.37
CA TRP A 320 -2.97 -16.02 -24.08
C TRP A 320 -3.28 -16.91 -25.26
N GLN A 321 -4.49 -17.47 -25.26
CA GLN A 321 -4.96 -18.25 -26.39
C GLN A 321 -5.45 -17.32 -27.50
N PRO A 322 -4.95 -17.48 -28.72
CA PRO A 322 -5.48 -16.74 -29.86
C PRO A 322 -6.90 -17.21 -30.17
N SER A 323 -7.64 -16.39 -30.92
CA SER A 323 -8.93 -16.79 -31.47
C SER A 323 -8.77 -18.07 -32.29
N CYS A 324 -9.71 -19.01 -32.12
CA CYS A 324 -9.80 -20.16 -33.01
C CYS A 324 -10.06 -19.67 -34.44
N PRO A 325 -9.26 -20.06 -35.45
CA PRO A 325 -9.48 -19.64 -36.84
C PRO A 325 -10.85 -20.06 -37.41
N VAL A 326 -11.48 -21.08 -36.81
CA VAL A 326 -12.75 -21.67 -37.25
C VAL A 326 -13.93 -21.12 -36.47
N HIS A 327 -13.81 -21.02 -35.15
CA HIS A 327 -14.94 -20.70 -34.26
C HIS A 327 -14.82 -19.32 -33.60
N GLY A 328 -13.74 -18.58 -33.84
CA GLY A 328 -13.47 -17.32 -33.16
C GLY A 328 -13.10 -17.52 -31.69
N LEU A 329 -13.44 -16.54 -30.85
CA LEU A 329 -13.25 -16.62 -29.41
C LEU A 329 -14.48 -17.21 -28.72
N PRO A 330 -14.32 -17.91 -27.60
CA PRO A 330 -15.46 -18.40 -26.84
C PRO A 330 -16.28 -17.23 -26.27
N SER A 331 -17.60 -17.41 -26.22
CA SER A 331 -18.55 -16.43 -25.68
C SER A 331 -18.85 -16.68 -24.22
N GLU A 332 -19.04 -15.61 -23.45
CA GLU A 332 -19.47 -15.65 -22.05
C GLU A 332 -20.85 -16.26 -21.87
N ALA A 333 -21.70 -16.20 -22.90
CA ALA A 333 -23.00 -16.89 -22.93
C ALA A 333 -22.85 -18.42 -22.95
N GLN A 334 -21.66 -18.94 -23.30
CA GLN A 334 -21.33 -20.36 -23.34
C GLN A 334 -20.06 -20.69 -22.54
N PRO A 335 -20.08 -20.62 -21.19
CA PRO A 335 -18.89 -20.84 -20.37
C PRO A 335 -18.22 -22.22 -20.55
N SER A 336 -19.01 -23.22 -20.95
CA SER A 336 -18.58 -24.59 -21.29
C SER A 336 -17.57 -24.60 -22.44
N ALA A 337 -17.70 -23.70 -23.42
CA ALA A 337 -16.80 -23.59 -24.55
C ALA A 337 -15.36 -23.24 -24.13
N PHE A 338 -15.18 -22.39 -23.11
CA PHE A 338 -13.84 -22.10 -22.58
C PHE A 338 -13.19 -23.34 -21.98
N ARG A 339 -13.95 -24.16 -21.24
CA ARG A 339 -13.44 -25.37 -20.59
C ARG A 339 -13.05 -26.43 -21.61
N GLU A 340 -13.89 -26.67 -22.60
CA GLU A 340 -13.62 -27.63 -23.68
C GLU A 340 -12.41 -27.21 -24.52
N HIS A 341 -12.31 -25.92 -24.85
CA HIS A 341 -11.14 -25.39 -25.53
C HIS A 341 -9.89 -25.53 -24.67
N PHE A 342 -9.97 -25.20 -23.38
CA PHE A 342 -8.85 -25.38 -22.46
C PHE A 342 -8.42 -26.84 -22.31
N LYS A 343 -9.35 -27.80 -22.22
CA LYS A 343 -9.04 -29.24 -22.19
C LYS A 343 -8.28 -29.66 -23.44
N THR A 344 -8.64 -29.12 -24.61
CA THR A 344 -7.89 -29.34 -25.85
C THR A 344 -6.47 -28.77 -25.76
N VAL A 345 -6.32 -27.51 -25.34
CA VAL A 345 -5.01 -26.84 -25.22
C VAL A 345 -4.12 -27.57 -24.22
N ALA A 346 -4.66 -27.92 -23.04
CA ALA A 346 -3.96 -28.65 -22.00
C ALA A 346 -3.49 -30.04 -22.47
N ALA A 347 -4.30 -30.72 -23.29
CA ALA A 347 -3.96 -32.01 -23.90
C ALA A 347 -2.97 -31.89 -25.05
N SER A 348 -2.96 -30.78 -25.80
CA SER A 348 -2.18 -30.61 -27.03
C SER A 348 -0.73 -30.15 -26.82
N ASN A 349 -0.21 -30.27 -25.59
CA ASN A 349 1.09 -29.80 -25.07
C ASN A 349 1.09 -28.35 -24.56
N LEU A 350 0.73 -28.19 -23.28
CA LEU A 350 1.35 -27.15 -22.47
C LEU A 350 2.83 -27.51 -22.30
N ASP A 351 3.72 -26.81 -22.99
CA ASP A 351 5.17 -27.08 -23.02
C ASP A 351 5.81 -27.04 -21.63
N SER A 352 5.24 -26.26 -20.71
CA SER A 352 5.65 -26.25 -19.31
C SER A 352 4.78 -27.19 -18.46
N PRO A 353 5.39 -28.15 -17.74
CA PRO A 353 4.66 -29.00 -16.79
C PRO A 353 4.13 -28.23 -15.58
N ARG A 354 4.52 -26.95 -15.42
CA ARG A 354 4.15 -26.09 -14.29
C ARG A 354 3.06 -25.07 -14.62
N MET A 355 2.59 -25.04 -15.87
CA MET A 355 1.33 -24.39 -16.23
C MET A 355 0.16 -25.11 -15.56
N SER A 356 -0.82 -24.34 -15.08
CA SER A 356 -2.04 -24.90 -14.51
C SER A 356 -2.80 -25.73 -15.55
N ARG A 357 -3.20 -26.95 -15.17
CA ARG A 357 -3.95 -27.90 -16.01
C ARG A 357 -5.41 -28.06 -15.59
N ASN A 358 -5.79 -27.49 -14.46
CA ASN A 358 -7.13 -27.55 -13.89
C ASN A 358 -7.74 -26.15 -13.69
N THR A 359 -6.96 -25.08 -13.89
CA THR A 359 -7.46 -23.70 -13.77
C THR A 359 -6.96 -22.85 -14.93
N PHE A 360 -7.85 -22.08 -15.52
CA PHE A 360 -7.53 -21.09 -16.54
C PHE A 360 -8.23 -19.77 -16.24
N LEU A 361 -7.79 -18.71 -16.90
CA LEU A 361 -8.26 -17.34 -16.66
C LEU A 361 -9.03 -16.82 -17.85
N VAL A 362 -10.07 -16.04 -17.58
CA VAL A 362 -10.86 -15.38 -18.62
C VAL A 362 -11.05 -13.92 -18.24
N LEU A 363 -10.70 -13.05 -19.17
CA LEU A 363 -11.12 -11.65 -19.16
C LEU A 363 -12.53 -11.59 -19.73
N HIS A 364 -13.47 -11.20 -18.88
CA HIS A 364 -14.89 -10.98 -19.22
C HIS A 364 -15.18 -9.48 -19.44
N ASP A 365 -16.29 -9.18 -20.10
CA ASP A 365 -16.75 -7.81 -20.35
C ASP A 365 -17.05 -7.08 -19.03
N ASP A 366 -17.61 -7.80 -18.05
CA ASP A 366 -17.86 -7.30 -16.69
C ASP A 366 -16.59 -7.00 -15.86
N CYS A 367 -15.41 -7.27 -16.42
CA CYS A 367 -14.13 -6.87 -15.84
C CYS A 367 -13.61 -5.55 -16.43
N VAL A 368 -14.12 -5.11 -17.59
CA VAL A 368 -13.70 -3.87 -18.27
C VAL A 368 -14.71 -2.77 -17.97
N PHE A 369 -14.28 -1.80 -17.15
CA PHE A 369 -15.16 -0.72 -16.71
C PHE A 369 -15.64 0.13 -17.91
N PRO A 370 -16.94 0.49 -17.98
CA PRO A 370 -17.47 1.36 -19.05
C PRO A 370 -16.74 2.69 -19.17
N GLU A 371 -16.23 3.22 -18.07
CA GLU A 371 -15.48 4.47 -18.01
C GLU A 371 -14.20 4.42 -18.87
N LEU A 372 -13.59 3.24 -19.01
CA LEU A 372 -12.39 3.07 -19.84
C LEU A 372 -12.68 3.20 -21.34
N ASP A 373 -13.95 3.12 -21.77
CA ASP A 373 -14.34 3.37 -23.16
C ASP A 373 -14.08 4.81 -23.57
N THR A 374 -14.16 5.75 -22.61
CA THR A 374 -14.12 7.20 -22.89
C THR A 374 -12.91 7.89 -22.25
N TYR A 375 -12.55 7.52 -21.03
CA TYR A 375 -11.52 8.22 -20.24
C TYR A 375 -10.15 7.54 -20.30
N GLY A 376 -9.09 8.34 -20.32
CA GLY A 376 -7.72 7.85 -20.19
C GLY A 376 -7.46 7.26 -18.81
N LEU A 377 -6.57 6.27 -18.74
CA LEU A 377 -6.12 5.72 -17.46
C LEU A 377 -4.73 6.26 -17.14
N ARG A 378 -4.59 6.88 -15.97
CA ARG A 378 -3.28 7.21 -15.43
C ARG A 378 -2.95 6.24 -14.31
N PHE A 379 -1.97 5.38 -14.57
CA PHE A 379 -1.23 4.77 -13.47
C PHE A 379 -0.54 5.91 -12.77
N GLY A 380 -1.02 6.26 -11.58
CA GLY A 380 -0.28 7.18 -10.75
C GLY A 380 1.11 6.60 -10.60
N GLU A 381 2.12 7.23 -11.22
CA GLU A 381 3.40 7.24 -10.57
C GLU A 381 3.10 7.85 -9.21
N VAL A 382 2.95 6.99 -8.21
CA VAL A 382 3.48 7.32 -6.91
C VAL A 382 4.98 7.44 -7.17
N GLY A 383 5.37 8.58 -7.75
CA GLY A 383 6.77 8.94 -7.86
C GLY A 383 7.34 8.75 -6.47
N TYR A 384 8.54 8.21 -6.40
CA TYR A 384 9.34 8.23 -5.19
C TYR A 384 9.39 9.69 -4.67
N GLY A 385 8.43 10.08 -3.82
CA GLY A 385 8.11 11.48 -3.51
C GLY A 385 6.74 11.92 -4.04
N GLY A 386 5.67 11.46 -3.38
CA GLY A 386 4.30 11.75 -3.77
C GLY A 386 3.91 13.23 -3.66
N TYR A 387 3.49 13.79 -4.78
CA TYR A 387 2.44 14.81 -4.86
C TYR A 387 1.64 14.51 -6.12
N VAL A 388 0.37 14.11 -5.94
CA VAL A 388 -0.59 14.06 -7.05
C VAL A 388 -1.17 15.47 -7.14
N THR A 389 -0.83 16.19 -8.19
CA THR A 389 -1.50 17.43 -8.60
C THR A 389 -2.89 17.05 -9.12
N GLU A 390 -3.95 17.58 -8.50
CA GLU A 390 -5.34 17.13 -8.68
C GLU A 390 -5.96 17.45 -10.06
N ASP A 391 -5.27 18.18 -10.94
CA ASP A 391 -5.84 18.69 -12.20
C ASP A 391 -4.99 18.37 -13.45
N GLU A 392 -4.48 17.15 -13.58
CA GLU A 392 -3.71 16.78 -14.77
C GLU A 392 -4.60 16.17 -15.86
N ILE A 393 -4.94 17.02 -16.82
CA ILE A 393 -5.50 16.65 -18.12
C ILE A 393 -4.41 15.92 -18.91
N GLY A 394 -4.76 14.81 -19.59
CA GLY A 394 -3.82 14.10 -20.47
C GLY A 394 -3.24 15.00 -21.57
N GLU A 395 -2.13 14.58 -22.19
CA GLU A 395 -1.51 15.34 -23.30
C GLU A 395 -2.49 15.63 -24.45
N ASP A 396 -3.54 14.82 -24.57
CA ASP A 396 -4.61 14.91 -25.57
C ASP A 396 -5.86 15.70 -25.09
N GLY A 397 -5.82 16.30 -23.90
CA GLY A 397 -6.98 17.00 -23.36
C GLY A 397 -7.99 16.09 -22.64
N THR A 398 -7.76 14.77 -22.56
CA THR A 398 -8.72 13.86 -21.94
C THR A 398 -8.62 13.88 -20.41
N PRO A 399 -9.77 13.84 -19.69
CA PRO A 399 -9.76 13.62 -18.26
C PRO A 399 -9.15 12.24 -17.97
N LEU A 400 -8.19 12.21 -17.04
CA LEU A 400 -7.53 10.98 -16.62
C LEU A 400 -8.22 10.42 -15.38
N LEU A 401 -8.51 9.13 -15.39
CA LEU A 401 -8.91 8.39 -14.20
C LEU A 401 -7.66 7.94 -13.45
N THR A 402 -7.65 8.13 -12.14
CA THR A 402 -6.64 7.54 -11.26
C THR A 402 -7.10 6.18 -10.76
N TYR A 403 -6.16 5.36 -10.26
CA TYR A 403 -6.49 4.06 -9.66
C TYR A 403 -7.48 4.15 -8.48
N ARG A 404 -7.64 5.33 -7.87
CA ARG A 404 -8.57 5.56 -6.75
C ARG A 404 -10.00 5.80 -7.23
N ASP A 405 -10.14 6.27 -8.46
CA ASP A 405 -11.44 6.61 -9.07
C ASP A 405 -12.11 5.38 -9.69
N LEU A 406 -11.35 4.30 -9.88
CA LEU A 406 -11.83 3.07 -10.49
C LEU A 406 -12.11 1.98 -9.46
N PRO A 407 -13.10 1.11 -9.73
CA PRO A 407 -13.24 -0.13 -8.98
C PRO A 407 -11.98 -0.99 -9.14
N MET A 408 -11.85 -1.98 -8.26
CA MET A 408 -10.70 -2.88 -8.30
C MET A 408 -10.74 -3.73 -9.57
N PHE A 409 -9.60 -3.95 -10.21
CA PHE A 409 -9.50 -4.76 -11.42
C PHE A 409 -9.58 -6.26 -11.09
N PHE A 410 -10.36 -7.02 -11.87
CA PHE A 410 -10.62 -8.44 -11.67
C PHE A 410 -10.49 -9.27 -12.93
N VAL A 411 -10.29 -10.57 -12.78
CA VAL A 411 -10.45 -11.59 -13.82
C VAL A 411 -11.26 -12.77 -13.27
N TRP A 412 -11.81 -13.60 -14.13
CA TRP A 412 -12.44 -14.85 -13.72
C TRP A 412 -11.43 -16.00 -13.78
N ALA A 413 -11.25 -16.71 -12.67
CA ALA A 413 -10.57 -17.99 -12.62
C ALA A 413 -11.61 -19.10 -12.78
N TYR A 414 -11.42 -20.00 -13.75
CA TYR A 414 -12.32 -21.10 -14.06
C TYR A 414 -11.73 -22.43 -13.61
N ASP A 415 -12.59 -23.29 -13.07
CA ASP A 415 -12.28 -24.70 -12.86
C ASP A 415 -12.50 -25.46 -14.17
N ALA A 416 -11.45 -26.06 -14.71
CA ALA A 416 -11.53 -26.82 -15.94
C ALA A 416 -12.29 -28.14 -15.80
N ASN A 417 -12.36 -28.69 -14.59
CA ASN A 417 -12.90 -30.02 -14.31
C ASN A 417 -14.32 -29.96 -13.74
N TRP A 418 -14.82 -28.79 -13.36
CA TRP A 418 -16.20 -28.67 -12.89
C TRP A 418 -17.19 -28.90 -14.05
N ASP A 419 -18.19 -29.71 -13.77
CA ASP A 419 -19.30 -30.02 -14.66
C ASP A 419 -20.59 -29.49 -14.02
N PRO A 420 -21.44 -28.76 -14.77
CA PRO A 420 -22.64 -28.19 -14.20
C PRO A 420 -23.71 -29.24 -13.87
N PRO A 421 -24.52 -29.06 -12.81
CA PRO A 421 -25.50 -30.06 -12.35
C PRO A 421 -26.67 -30.27 -13.32
N ASN A 422 -27.07 -29.23 -14.04
CA ASN A 422 -28.19 -29.27 -14.97
C ASN A 422 -27.68 -29.44 -16.40
N HIS A 423 -27.26 -30.66 -16.74
CA HIS A 423 -27.12 -31.06 -18.13
C HIS A 423 -28.51 -31.39 -18.69
N PRO A 424 -29.10 -30.60 -19.59
CA PRO A 424 -30.28 -31.06 -20.32
C PRO A 424 -29.84 -32.26 -21.17
N GLU A 425 -30.15 -33.47 -20.71
CA GLU A 425 -29.82 -34.74 -21.39
C GLU A 425 -30.37 -34.81 -22.83
N ASP A 426 -31.34 -33.94 -23.16
CA ASP A 426 -32.04 -33.90 -24.45
C ASP A 426 -31.45 -32.95 -25.51
N GLN A 427 -30.41 -32.17 -25.19
CA GLN A 427 -29.71 -31.41 -26.24
C GLN A 427 -28.70 -32.33 -26.92
N ALA A 428 -29.11 -32.92 -28.05
CA ALA A 428 -28.24 -33.70 -28.93
C ALA A 428 -26.93 -32.93 -29.17
N ILE A 429 -25.85 -33.48 -28.61
CA ILE A 429 -24.50 -32.93 -28.74
C ILE A 429 -24.11 -33.09 -30.21
N LEU A 430 -24.30 -32.05 -31.02
CA LEU A 430 -23.72 -31.99 -32.36
C LEU A 430 -22.21 -31.78 -32.21
N ILE A 431 -21.47 -32.87 -32.01
CA ILE A 431 -20.01 -32.90 -32.11
C ILE A 431 -19.65 -32.79 -33.60
N ALA A 432 -19.76 -31.59 -34.16
CA ALA A 432 -19.21 -31.32 -35.48
C ALA A 432 -17.68 -31.19 -35.33
N LYS A 433 -16.95 -32.29 -35.59
CA LYS A 433 -15.50 -32.18 -35.83
C LYS A 433 -15.29 -31.37 -37.10
N VAL A 434 -14.96 -30.08 -36.96
CA VAL A 434 -14.62 -29.24 -38.10
C VAL A 434 -13.21 -29.59 -38.56
N LYS A 435 -13.08 -30.01 -39.82
CA LYS A 435 -11.81 -30.40 -40.43
C LYS A 435 -10.85 -29.21 -40.40
N GLY A 436 -9.76 -29.31 -39.64
CA GLY A 436 -8.77 -28.24 -39.47
C GLY A 436 -8.82 -27.51 -38.12
N CYS A 437 -9.78 -27.80 -37.23
CA CYS A 437 -9.69 -27.39 -35.82
C CYS A 437 -9.33 -28.56 -34.91
N ASN A 438 -8.34 -28.36 -34.04
CA ASN A 438 -8.06 -29.28 -32.94
C ASN A 438 -9.00 -29.08 -31.74
N CYS A 439 -9.68 -27.94 -31.66
CA CYS A 439 -10.70 -27.66 -30.67
C CYS A 439 -11.84 -28.68 -30.81
N GLN A 440 -11.90 -29.66 -29.91
CA GLN A 440 -13.06 -30.51 -29.76
C GLN A 440 -14.11 -29.72 -28.97
N GLY A 441 -14.69 -28.70 -29.60
CA GLY A 441 -15.64 -27.79 -28.97
C GLY A 441 -17.06 -28.04 -29.43
N THR A 442 -17.88 -28.55 -28.54
CA THR A 442 -19.33 -28.58 -28.65
C THR A 442 -19.90 -27.23 -28.22
N PHE A 443 -20.06 -26.30 -29.18
CA PHE A 443 -20.67 -24.97 -28.96
C PHE A 443 -22.18 -25.00 -28.62
N GLY A 444 -22.70 -26.15 -28.18
CA GLY A 444 -24.13 -26.37 -27.94
C GLY A 444 -24.55 -26.35 -26.47
N ARG A 445 -23.62 -26.45 -25.51
CA ARG A 445 -24.00 -26.60 -24.09
C ARG A 445 -24.22 -25.25 -23.44
N GLY A 446 -25.48 -24.81 -23.43
CA GLY A 446 -25.94 -23.67 -22.64
C GLY A 446 -25.65 -23.84 -21.15
N TYR A 447 -25.77 -22.73 -20.42
CA TYR A 447 -25.53 -22.57 -18.98
C TYR A 447 -26.14 -23.73 -18.18
N GLY A 448 -25.30 -24.59 -17.62
CA GLY A 448 -25.75 -25.43 -16.51
C GLY A 448 -25.41 -24.66 -15.23
N GLY A 449 -26.44 -24.38 -14.43
CA GLY A 449 -26.41 -23.43 -13.32
C GLY A 449 -25.39 -23.71 -12.21
N ALA A 450 -25.48 -22.92 -11.15
CA ALA A 450 -24.72 -23.19 -9.94
C ALA A 450 -25.05 -24.58 -9.38
N ASP A 451 -24.07 -25.23 -8.73
CA ASP A 451 -24.34 -26.41 -7.92
C ASP A 451 -25.18 -26.11 -6.67
N GLU A 452 -25.49 -27.15 -5.89
CA GLU A 452 -26.33 -27.05 -4.69
C GLU A 452 -25.85 -25.98 -3.70
N ASP A 453 -24.53 -25.70 -3.69
CA ASP A 453 -23.94 -24.70 -2.80
C ASP A 453 -24.02 -23.28 -3.39
N GLY A 454 -24.22 -23.13 -4.70
CA GLY A 454 -24.15 -21.85 -5.41
C GLY A 454 -22.88 -21.66 -6.26
N TYR A 455 -22.01 -22.66 -6.35
CA TYR A 455 -20.76 -22.56 -7.10
C TYR A 455 -20.99 -22.76 -8.60
N GLN A 456 -20.45 -21.86 -9.41
CA GLN A 456 -20.60 -21.86 -10.88
C GLN A 456 -19.37 -22.43 -11.61
N GLY A 457 -18.44 -23.07 -10.89
CA GLY A 457 -17.18 -23.53 -11.47
C GLY A 457 -16.22 -22.39 -11.84
N ARG A 458 -16.38 -21.21 -11.22
CA ARG A 458 -15.51 -20.04 -11.41
C ARG A 458 -15.55 -19.08 -10.23
N VAL A 459 -14.51 -18.27 -10.07
CA VAL A 459 -14.39 -17.24 -9.01
C VAL A 459 -13.82 -15.95 -9.61
N LYS A 460 -14.32 -14.80 -9.15
CA LYS A 460 -13.80 -13.48 -9.54
C LYS A 460 -12.61 -13.12 -8.65
N VAL A 461 -11.43 -12.93 -9.23
CA VAL A 461 -10.15 -12.76 -8.53
C VAL A 461 -9.53 -11.42 -8.87
N ARG A 462 -9.03 -10.71 -7.85
CA ARG A 462 -8.32 -9.44 -8.06
C ARG A 462 -7.01 -9.69 -8.79
N VAL A 463 -6.75 -8.86 -9.78
CA VAL A 463 -5.54 -8.91 -10.61
C VAL A 463 -4.27 -8.95 -9.75
N HIS A 464 -4.16 -8.05 -8.77
CA HIS A 464 -2.98 -7.96 -7.92
C HIS A 464 -2.78 -9.13 -6.93
N CYS A 465 -3.82 -9.94 -6.68
CA CYS A 465 -3.77 -11.06 -5.72
C CYS A 465 -3.73 -12.43 -6.41
N LEU A 466 -3.84 -12.46 -7.74
CA LEU A 466 -4.14 -13.65 -8.52
C LEU A 466 -3.16 -14.81 -8.28
N PHE A 467 -1.85 -14.55 -8.34
CA PHE A 467 -0.85 -15.60 -8.14
C PHE A 467 -0.74 -16.07 -6.70
N THR A 468 -0.79 -15.14 -5.75
CA THR A 468 -0.72 -15.49 -4.34
C THR A 468 -1.89 -16.40 -3.95
N TRP A 469 -3.08 -16.02 -4.37
CA TRP A 469 -4.32 -16.72 -4.05
C TRP A 469 -4.37 -18.12 -4.68
N LEU A 470 -4.06 -18.23 -5.98
CA LEU A 470 -4.14 -19.51 -6.70
C LEU A 470 -3.00 -20.47 -6.35
N TYR A 471 -1.80 -19.97 -6.10
CA TYR A 471 -0.67 -20.85 -5.82
C TYR A 471 -0.67 -21.37 -4.38
N TYR A 472 -1.11 -20.53 -3.42
CA TYR A 472 -1.34 -20.98 -2.05
C TYR A 472 -2.35 -22.13 -2.00
N ALA A 473 -3.47 -22.01 -2.71
CA ALA A 473 -4.49 -23.07 -2.77
C ALA A 473 -3.98 -24.39 -3.37
N ARG A 474 -3.01 -24.33 -4.30
CA ARG A 474 -2.39 -25.52 -4.90
C ARG A 474 -1.33 -26.19 -4.00
N HIS A 475 -0.76 -25.49 -3.01
CA HIS A 475 0.40 -25.95 -2.24
C HIS A 475 0.07 -26.48 -0.83
N VAL A 476 -1.19 -26.42 -0.37
CA VAL A 476 -1.56 -27.06 0.91
C VAL A 476 -1.43 -28.58 0.74
N ARG A 477 -0.30 -29.10 1.22
CA ARG A 477 0.47 -30.20 0.62
C ARG A 477 -0.21 -31.55 0.46
N ASP A 478 -1.35 -31.83 1.09
CA ASP A 478 -1.92 -33.19 1.09
C ASP A 478 -3.47 -33.24 1.07
N ASN A 479 -4.14 -32.09 0.91
CA ASN A 479 -5.57 -31.99 0.60
C ASN A 479 -5.70 -30.84 -0.41
N VAL A 480 -5.82 -31.18 -1.70
CA VAL A 480 -5.95 -30.20 -2.79
C VAL A 480 -7.22 -29.40 -2.54
N ILE A 481 -7.07 -28.19 -2.00
CA ILE A 481 -8.14 -27.20 -1.97
C ILE A 481 -8.42 -26.88 -3.43
N ASP A 482 -9.51 -27.44 -3.97
CA ASP A 482 -9.91 -27.14 -5.33
C ASP A 482 -10.52 -25.73 -5.39
N LEU A 483 -10.79 -25.22 -6.60
CA LEU A 483 -11.32 -23.87 -6.75
C LEU A 483 -12.69 -23.69 -6.06
N LYS A 484 -13.45 -24.78 -5.87
CA LYS A 484 -14.73 -24.79 -5.15
C LYS A 484 -14.51 -24.56 -3.66
N ASP A 485 -13.51 -25.20 -3.06
CA ASP A 485 -13.18 -24.97 -1.66
C ASP A 485 -12.73 -23.52 -1.43
N ILE A 486 -11.90 -22.95 -2.32
CA ILE A 486 -11.53 -21.53 -2.21
C ILE A 486 -12.75 -20.62 -2.34
N TRP A 487 -13.65 -20.94 -3.27
CA TRP A 487 -14.91 -20.23 -3.43
C TRP A 487 -15.76 -20.29 -2.15
N ARG A 488 -15.89 -21.45 -1.50
CA ARG A 488 -16.64 -21.61 -0.24
C ARG A 488 -16.07 -20.74 0.87
N ILE A 489 -14.74 -20.74 1.01
CA ILE A 489 -14.10 -19.91 2.04
C ILE A 489 -14.33 -18.42 1.73
N ALA A 490 -14.29 -18.02 0.46
CA ALA A 490 -14.58 -16.64 0.06
C ALA A 490 -16.02 -16.21 0.37
N GLN A 491 -17.01 -17.12 0.24
CA GLN A 491 -18.39 -16.84 0.63
C GLN A 491 -18.55 -16.61 2.15
N GLY A 492 -17.74 -17.26 2.97
CA GLY A 492 -17.72 -17.05 4.42
C GLY A 492 -17.14 -15.69 4.85
N MET A 493 -16.49 -14.97 3.93
CA MET A 493 -15.80 -13.70 4.21
C MET A 493 -16.12 -12.62 3.15
N PRO A 494 -17.41 -12.27 2.93
CA PRO A 494 -17.85 -11.47 1.77
C PRO A 494 -17.32 -10.03 1.78
N ASN A 495 -16.96 -9.50 2.95
CA ASN A 495 -16.39 -8.16 3.11
C ASN A 495 -14.86 -8.16 3.19
N GLN A 496 -14.23 -9.33 3.16
CA GLN A 496 -12.79 -9.45 3.27
C GLN A 496 -12.18 -9.46 1.88
N VAL A 497 -11.39 -8.43 1.61
CA VAL A 497 -10.39 -8.52 0.58
C VAL A 497 -9.42 -9.60 1.02
N TRP A 498 -9.31 -10.69 0.26
CA TRP A 498 -8.25 -11.67 0.44
C TRP A 498 -6.92 -11.04 0.01
N ASP A 499 -6.39 -10.16 0.84
CA ASP A 499 -5.01 -9.74 0.77
C ASP A 499 -4.21 -10.76 1.58
N CYS A 500 -3.31 -11.47 0.91
CA CYS A 500 -2.38 -12.38 1.61
C CYS A 500 -1.47 -11.64 2.61
N GLY A 501 -1.58 -10.31 2.69
CA GLY A 501 -0.91 -9.45 3.65
C GLY A 501 -1.61 -9.23 4.99
N LYS A 502 -2.90 -9.56 5.19
CA LYS A 502 -3.55 -9.38 6.51
C LYS A 502 -3.75 -10.66 7.31
N ASP A 503 -4.04 -11.78 6.66
CA ASP A 503 -4.38 -13.05 7.35
C ASP A 503 -3.18 -13.97 7.62
N LEU A 504 -2.01 -13.62 7.08
CA LEU A 504 -0.76 -14.25 7.47
C LEU A 504 -0.05 -13.28 8.40
N TYR A 505 -0.30 -13.34 9.72
CA TYR A 505 0.70 -13.10 10.78
C TYR A 505 0.18 -13.18 12.23
N ASP A 506 -0.99 -13.76 12.47
CA ASP A 506 -1.35 -14.18 13.83
C ASP A 506 -1.21 -15.70 14.01
N GLN A 507 -0.03 -16.14 14.45
CA GLN A 507 0.19 -17.53 14.89
C GLN A 507 -0.61 -17.90 16.16
N SER A 508 -1.28 -16.93 16.82
CA SER A 508 -2.19 -17.17 17.95
C SER A 508 -3.66 -17.32 17.54
N GLN A 509 -3.97 -17.18 16.24
CA GLN A 509 -5.26 -17.60 15.67
C GLN A 509 -5.12 -19.05 15.15
N PRO A 510 -5.64 -20.06 15.87
CA PRO A 510 -5.73 -21.39 15.33
C PRO A 510 -6.71 -21.35 14.16
N THR A 511 -6.28 -21.78 12.99
CA THR A 511 -7.19 -22.21 11.89
C THR A 511 -8.27 -21.19 11.51
N ALA A 512 -7.92 -20.25 10.61
CA ALA A 512 -8.90 -19.70 9.67
C ALA A 512 -8.91 -20.53 8.37
N LEU A 513 -9.06 -21.83 8.55
CA LEU A 513 -9.90 -22.72 7.75
C LEU A 513 -10.58 -23.64 8.77
N PRO A 514 -11.86 -23.99 8.62
CA PRO A 514 -12.27 -25.29 9.15
C PRO A 514 -11.36 -26.41 8.59
#